data_AF-Q58KC3-F1
#
_entry.id   AF-Q58KC3-F1
#
_cell.length_a   1.000
_cell.length_b   1.000
_cell.length_c   1.000
_cell.angle_alpha   90.00
_cell.angle_beta   90.00
_cell.angle_gamma   90.00
#
_symmetry.space_group_name_H-M   'P 1'
#
loop_
_entity.id
_entity.type
_entity.pdbx_description
1 polymer ?
#
loop_
_entity_poly.entity_id
_entity_poly.type
_entity_poly.pdbx_seq_one_letter_code
_entity_poly.pdbx_strand_id
1 'polypeptide(L)'
;MTFLGNLVSDVRQPDYSGQFKRDVKQVQKRGKDMDKLKSLLGLLIKGSPLPANYLDHPLKGGWRGFRDAHIEPDWLLIYKIHGDVVRFERTGRHTDLFGE
;
A
#
# COMPACT_ATOMS: atom_id res chain seq x y z
N MET A 1 32.77 19.18 -6.99
CA MET A 1 31.64 19.51 -6.10
C MET A 1 30.40 18.83 -6.65
N THR A 2 30.16 17.59 -6.25
CA THR A 2 28.89 16.92 -6.55
C THR A 2 28.43 16.34 -5.24
N PHE A 3 27.38 16.94 -4.67
CA PHE A 3 26.70 16.43 -3.49
C PHE A 3 26.26 15.00 -3.81
N LEU A 4 26.97 14.02 -3.27
CA LEU A 4 26.43 12.68 -3.06
C LEU A 4 25.34 12.85 -2.00
N GLY A 5 24.13 13.19 -2.46
CA GLY A 5 22.96 13.18 -1.62
C GLY A 5 22.87 11.78 -1.02
N ASN A 6 23.03 11.71 0.31
CA ASN A 6 22.86 10.48 1.07
C ASN A 6 21.59 9.79 0.60
N LEU A 7 21.74 8.60 0.03
CA LEU A 7 20.65 7.67 -0.22
C LEU A 7 20.25 7.08 1.13
N VAL A 8 19.70 7.90 2.03
CA VAL A 8 18.95 7.38 3.16
C VAL A 8 17.69 6.81 2.54
N SER A 9 17.66 5.49 2.35
CA SER A 9 16.39 4.80 2.26
C SER A 9 15.65 5.11 3.57
N ASP A 10 14.73 6.06 3.54
CA ASP A 10 13.85 6.38 4.67
C ASP A 10 12.95 5.16 4.91
N VAL A 11 13.51 4.18 5.62
CA VAL A 11 12.79 2.99 6.05
C VAL A 11 11.65 3.48 6.94
N ARG A 12 10.43 3.20 6.49
CA ARG A 12 9.21 3.63 7.16
C ARG A 12 8.77 2.58 8.17
N GLN A 13 8.35 3.04 9.34
CA GLN A 13 7.68 2.21 10.33
C GLN A 13 6.29 1.80 9.79
N PRO A 14 5.99 0.49 9.73
CA PRO A 14 4.70 0.03 9.27
C PRO A 14 3.65 0.11 10.39
N ASP A 15 2.53 0.74 10.12
CA ASP A 15 1.31 0.71 10.93
C ASP A 15 0.21 -0.03 10.17
N TYR A 16 -0.59 -0.82 10.88
CA TYR A 16 -1.61 -1.69 10.28
C TYR A 16 -2.94 -1.48 10.97
N SER A 17 -3.95 -1.04 10.22
CA SER A 17 -5.30 -0.91 10.75
C SER A 17 -5.85 -2.28 11.17
N GLY A 18 -6.82 -2.28 12.09
CA GLY A 18 -7.55 -3.51 12.44
C GLY A 18 -8.28 -4.12 11.24
N GLN A 19 -8.80 -3.28 10.34
CA GLN A 19 -9.50 -3.71 9.14
C GLN A 19 -8.53 -4.34 8.13
N PHE A 20 -7.36 -3.76 7.93
CA PHE A 20 -6.31 -4.31 7.06
C PHE A 20 -5.96 -5.76 7.45
N LYS A 21 -5.82 -6.03 8.76
CA LYS A 21 -5.53 -7.39 9.24
C LYS A 21 -6.65 -8.40 8.92
N ARG A 22 -7.91 -7.96 8.91
CA ARG A 22 -9.07 -8.79 8.54
C ARG A 22 -9.12 -9.00 7.01
N ASP A 23 -8.91 -7.93 6.27
CA ASP A 23 -8.82 -7.89 4.81
C ASP A 23 -7.74 -8.86 4.29
N VAL A 24 -6.54 -8.87 4.89
CA VAL A 24 -5.48 -9.81 4.53
C VAL A 24 -5.92 -11.27 4.69
N LYS A 25 -6.61 -11.61 5.78
CA LYS A 25 -7.15 -12.96 6.00
C LYS A 25 -8.20 -13.32 4.95
N GLN A 26 -9.07 -12.37 4.59
CA GLN A 26 -10.10 -12.54 3.57
C GLN A 26 -9.47 -12.83 2.19
N VAL A 27 -8.48 -12.03 1.81
CA VAL A 27 -7.72 -12.14 0.56
C VAL A 27 -6.97 -13.48 0.50
N GLN A 28 -6.30 -13.87 1.59
CA GLN A 28 -5.62 -15.16 1.70
C GLN A 28 -6.61 -16.32 1.57
N LYS A 29 -7.77 -16.25 2.23
CA LYS A 29 -8.83 -17.27 2.12
C LYS A 29 -9.36 -17.42 0.68
N ARG A 30 -9.30 -16.36 -0.12
CA ARG A 30 -9.68 -16.36 -1.54
C ARG A 30 -8.58 -16.90 -2.47
N GLY A 31 -7.45 -17.37 -1.93
CA GLY A 31 -6.38 -17.98 -2.71
C GLY A 31 -5.54 -16.99 -3.51
N LYS A 32 -5.55 -15.71 -3.16
CA LYS A 32 -4.67 -14.71 -3.79
C LYS A 32 -3.22 -14.99 -3.42
N ASP A 33 -2.32 -14.68 -4.35
CA ASP A 33 -0.88 -14.80 -4.14
C ASP A 33 -0.38 -13.70 -3.20
N MET A 34 -0.15 -14.10 -1.94
CA MET A 34 0.23 -13.17 -0.87
C MET A 34 1.64 -12.59 -1.04
N ASP A 35 2.49 -13.18 -1.90
CA ASP A 35 3.83 -12.64 -2.13
C ASP A 35 3.79 -11.35 -2.96
N LYS A 36 2.75 -11.17 -3.79
CA LYS A 36 2.49 -9.89 -4.47
C LYS A 36 2.20 -8.76 -3.48
N LEU A 37 1.37 -9.04 -2.47
CA LEU A 37 1.10 -8.09 -1.39
C LEU A 37 2.38 -7.79 -0.61
N LYS A 38 3.10 -8.82 -0.14
CA LYS A 38 4.35 -8.62 0.61
C LYS A 38 5.38 -7.79 -0.17
N SER A 39 5.47 -7.99 -1.48
CA SER A 39 6.37 -7.23 -2.36
C SER A 39 6.02 -5.73 -2.34
N LEU A 40 4.74 -5.38 -2.50
CA LEU A 40 4.28 -4.00 -2.44
C LEU A 40 4.51 -3.38 -1.06
N LEU A 41 4.15 -4.09 0.03
CA LEU A 41 4.40 -3.63 1.40
C LEU A 41 5.89 -3.37 1.63
N GLY A 42 6.75 -4.27 1.14
CA GLY A 42 8.21 -4.14 1.27
C GLY A 42 8.77 -2.91 0.55
N LEU A 43 8.28 -2.60 -0.66
CA LEU A 43 8.66 -1.36 -1.36
C LEU A 43 8.26 -0.11 -0.58
N LEU A 44 7.02 -0.09 -0.06
CA LEU A 44 6.49 1.02 0.71
C LEU A 44 7.23 1.22 2.04
N ILE A 45 7.57 0.13 2.74
CA ILE A 45 8.39 0.16 3.96
C ILE A 45 9.80 0.65 3.66
N LYS A 46 10.41 0.28 2.53
CA LYS A 46 11.77 0.71 2.19
C LYS A 46 11.88 2.14 1.69
N GLY A 47 10.76 2.85 1.56
CA GLY A 47 10.80 4.18 0.91
C GLY A 47 11.00 4.12 -0.60
N SER A 48 10.96 2.93 -1.21
CA SER A 48 11.30 2.75 -2.62
C SER A 48 10.18 3.26 -3.54
N PRO A 49 10.52 3.78 -4.74
CA PRO A 49 9.52 4.13 -5.73
C PRO A 49 8.71 2.90 -6.16
N LEU A 50 7.40 3.08 -6.32
CA LEU A 50 6.53 2.02 -6.83
C LEU A 50 6.66 1.93 -8.36
N PRO A 51 6.88 0.71 -8.91
CA PRO A 51 6.76 0.49 -10.34
C PRO A 51 5.37 0.89 -10.88
N ALA A 52 5.32 1.37 -12.12
CA ALA A 52 4.12 1.97 -12.71
C ALA A 52 2.93 1.00 -12.83
N ASN A 53 3.17 -0.32 -12.82
CA ASN A 53 2.11 -1.34 -12.87
C ASN A 53 1.25 -1.38 -11.59
N TYR A 54 1.72 -0.79 -10.48
CA TYR A 54 0.91 -0.62 -9.28
C TYR A 54 -0.14 0.50 -9.41
N LEU A 55 -0.13 1.28 -10.50
CA LEU A 55 -1.13 2.33 -10.78
C LEU A 55 -1.38 3.26 -9.58
N ASP A 56 -0.33 3.54 -8.80
CA ASP A 56 -0.43 4.26 -7.54
C ASP A 56 -0.93 5.70 -7.74
N HIS A 57 -2.02 6.07 -7.06
CA HIS A 57 -2.62 7.39 -7.20
C HIS A 57 -3.28 7.87 -5.89
N PRO A 58 -3.36 9.20 -5.66
CA PRO A 58 -4.03 9.75 -4.49
C PRO A 58 -5.55 9.56 -4.57
N LEU A 59 -6.16 9.16 -3.45
CA LEU A 59 -7.61 9.10 -3.31
C LEU A 59 -8.22 10.48 -3.00
N LYS A 60 -9.52 10.62 -3.28
CA LYS A 60 -10.30 11.86 -3.09
C LYS A 60 -11.41 11.66 -2.05
N GLY A 61 -12.13 12.74 -1.73
CA GLY A 61 -13.28 12.69 -0.80
C GLY A 61 -12.88 12.34 0.63
N GLY A 62 -13.65 11.45 1.28
CA GLY A 62 -13.38 10.96 2.65
C GLY A 62 -12.03 10.23 2.79
N TRP A 63 -11.42 9.84 1.68
CA TRP A 63 -10.10 9.22 1.62
C TRP A 63 -8.97 10.21 1.31
N ARG A 64 -9.20 11.52 1.46
CA ARG A 64 -8.17 12.53 1.20
C ARG A 64 -6.91 12.25 2.04
N GLY A 65 -5.77 12.19 1.34
CA GLY A 65 -4.46 11.90 1.93
C GLY A 65 -4.13 10.41 2.00
N PHE A 66 -5.06 9.52 1.65
CA PHE A 66 -4.75 8.13 1.32
C PHE A 66 -4.39 8.00 -0.16
N ARG A 67 -3.77 6.87 -0.48
CA ARG A 67 -3.38 6.45 -1.82
C ARG A 67 -3.93 5.05 -2.08
N ASP A 68 -4.17 4.77 -3.35
CA ASP A 68 -4.62 3.48 -3.86
C ASP A 68 -3.54 2.95 -4.81
N ALA A 69 -3.11 1.71 -4.58
CA ALA A 69 -2.20 0.97 -5.44
C ALA A 69 -2.79 -0.40 -5.80
N HIS A 70 -2.88 -0.71 -7.09
CA HIS A 70 -3.37 -1.97 -7.65
C HIS A 70 -2.30 -3.06 -7.61
N ILE A 71 -2.56 -4.13 -6.86
CA ILE A 71 -1.74 -5.36 -6.86
C ILE A 71 -2.14 -6.24 -8.05
N GLU A 72 -3.44 -6.29 -8.36
CA GLU A 72 -4.05 -6.89 -9.54
C GLU A 72 -5.26 -6.02 -9.96
N PRO A 73 -5.85 -6.23 -11.16
CA PRO A 73 -7.01 -5.43 -11.60
C PRO A 73 -8.18 -5.41 -10.62
N ASP A 74 -8.42 -6.49 -9.87
CA ASP A 74 -9.45 -6.56 -8.82
C ASP A 74 -8.82 -6.83 -7.44
N TRP A 75 -7.65 -6.26 -7.17
CA TRP A 75 -7.04 -6.33 -5.85
C TRP A 75 -6.14 -5.12 -5.60
N LEU A 76 -6.51 -4.30 -4.63
CA LEU A 76 -5.81 -3.06 -4.33
C LEU A 76 -5.41 -2.93 -2.85
N LEU A 77 -4.52 -1.98 -2.59
CA LEU A 77 -4.04 -1.57 -1.28
C LEU A 77 -4.35 -0.09 -1.07
N ILE A 78 -5.08 0.22 0.01
CA ILE A 78 -5.27 1.59 0.49
C ILE A 78 -4.26 1.84 1.60
N TYR A 79 -3.43 2.88 1.42
CA TYR A 79 -2.40 3.24 2.39
C TYR A 79 -2.22 4.75 2.51
N LYS A 80 -1.51 5.19 3.55
CA LYS A 80 -1.13 6.59 3.76
C LYS A 80 0.30 6.67 4.28
N ILE A 81 1.04 7.68 3.83
CA ILE A 81 2.37 8.00 4.35
C ILE A 81 2.27 9.27 5.18
N HIS A 82 2.85 9.25 6.38
CA HIS A 82 2.95 10.40 7.27
C HIS A 82 4.29 10.39 8.00
N GLY A 83 5.21 11.27 7.61
CA GLY A 83 6.58 11.26 8.11
C GLY A 83 7.27 9.95 7.77
N ASP A 84 7.82 9.30 8.79
CA ASP A 84 8.47 7.99 8.73
C ASP A 84 7.48 6.83 8.88
N VAL A 85 6.16 7.07 8.91
CA VAL A 85 5.16 6.00 9.04
C VAL A 85 4.49 5.72 7.70
N VAL A 86 4.38 4.43 7.36
CA VAL A 86 3.44 3.95 6.34
C VAL A 86 2.31 3.19 7.01
N ARG A 87 1.10 3.71 6.89
CA ARG A 87 -0.11 3.10 7.43
C ARG A 87 -0.85 2.34 6.34
N PHE A 88 -0.99 1.04 6.52
CA PHE A 88 -1.78 0.15 5.66
C PHE A 88 -3.21 0.10 6.20
N GLU A 89 -4.14 0.67 5.44
CA GLU A 89 -5.50 0.94 5.92
C GLU A 89 -6.46 -0.18 5.53
N ARG A 90 -6.47 -0.60 4.26
CA ARG A 90 -7.33 -1.67 3.74
C ARG A 90 -6.71 -2.38 2.53
N THR A 91 -7.14 -3.61 2.25
CA THR A 91 -6.80 -4.31 1.00
C THR A 91 -7.93 -5.23 0.56
N GLY A 92 -8.10 -5.44 -0.74
CA GLY A 92 -9.21 -6.25 -1.23
C GLY A 92 -9.63 -5.89 -2.65
N ARG A 93 -10.77 -6.42 -3.07
CA ARG A 93 -11.40 -6.08 -4.35
C ARG A 93 -12.01 -4.69 -4.26
N HIS A 94 -12.27 -4.05 -5.40
CA HIS A 94 -12.97 -2.76 -5.43
C HIS A 94 -14.32 -2.84 -4.68
N THR A 95 -15.05 -3.93 -4.91
CA THR A 95 -16.37 -4.18 -4.30
C THR A 95 -16.33 -4.29 -2.77
N ASP A 96 -15.27 -4.87 -2.21
CA ASP A 96 -15.13 -4.99 -0.75
C ASP A 96 -14.75 -3.63 -0.09
N LEU A 97 -14.15 -2.73 -0.86
CA LEU A 97 -13.53 -1.51 -0.36
C LEU A 97 -14.40 -0.27 -0.55
N PHE A 98 -15.09 -0.17 -1.69
CA PHE A 98 -15.91 0.97 -2.08
C PHE A 98 -17.41 0.66 -2.20
N GLY A 99 -17.80 -0.62 -2.13
CA GLY A 99 -19.21 -1.02 -2.20
C GLY A 99 -19.82 -0.95 -3.61
N GLU A 100 -18.97 -0.91 -4.64
CA GLU A 100 -19.36 -1.01 -6.05
C GLU A 100 -19.55 -2.47 -6.51
#